data_AF-A0A173LYU5-F1
#
_entry.id   AF-A0A173LYU5-F1
#
_cell.length_a   1.000
_cell.length_b   1.000
_cell.length_c   1.000
_cell.angle_alpha   90.00
_cell.angle_beta   90.00
_cell.angle_gamma   90.00
#
_symmetry.space_group_name_H-M   'P 1'
#
loop_
_entity.id
_entity.type
_entity.pdbx_description
1 polymer ?
#
loop_
_entity_poly.entity_id
_entity_poly.type
_entity_poly.pdbx_seq_one_letter_code
_entity_poly.pdbx_strand_id
1 'polypeptide(L)'
;MNIRHINTANRELHLIDIENELGTGQVKSADISRFCTFYLEANNVPADAHIVVASSSSQNLLESAFGWPGARTVWLPGQDGADRALLQIAYEENVEKRYDKVVIASGDHIFAEAAEALQNLGVKVKVFARAVFVSVLLQSACNDIELYSAEDFSLAA
;
A
#
# COMPACT_ATOMS: atom_id res chain seq x y z
N MET A 1 -22.98 -11.37 23.02
CA MET A 1 -22.93 -11.50 21.54
C MET A 1 -21.59 -12.13 21.23
N ASN A 2 -21.56 -13.43 20.88
CA ASN A 2 -20.30 -14.13 20.62
C ASN A 2 -19.75 -13.69 19.25
N ILE A 3 -18.77 -12.79 19.28
CA ILE A 3 -18.01 -12.38 18.10
C ILE A 3 -17.18 -13.60 17.70
N ARG A 4 -17.50 -14.19 16.55
CA ARG A 4 -16.65 -15.20 15.93
C ARG A 4 -15.34 -14.52 15.56
N HIS A 5 -14.25 -14.85 16.25
CA HIS A 5 -12.90 -14.59 15.75
C HIS A 5 -12.80 -15.26 14.38
N ILE A 6 -12.71 -14.47 13.33
CA ILE A 6 -12.27 -14.97 12.03
C ILE A 6 -10.82 -15.40 12.24
N ASN A 7 -10.44 -16.60 11.79
CA ASN A 7 -9.05 -17.02 11.88
C ASN A 7 -8.22 -16.15 10.94
N THR A 8 -7.57 -15.13 11.48
CA THR A 8 -6.75 -14.16 10.73
C THR A 8 -5.29 -14.58 10.61
N ALA A 9 -4.90 -15.70 11.23
CA ALA A 9 -3.53 -16.17 11.32
C ALA A 9 -2.81 -16.05 9.96
N ASN A 10 -1.83 -15.14 9.90
CA ASN A 10 -0.95 -14.81 8.78
C ASN A 10 -1.62 -14.13 7.56
N ARG A 11 -2.80 -13.53 7.69
CA ARG A 11 -3.40 -12.75 6.58
C ARG A 11 -2.76 -11.37 6.47
N GLU A 12 -2.27 -11.05 5.29
CA GLU A 12 -1.63 -9.76 4.98
C GLU A 12 -2.52 -8.88 4.08
N LEU A 13 -2.55 -7.58 4.37
CA LEU A 13 -3.15 -6.55 3.52
C LEU A 13 -2.05 -5.60 3.03
N HIS A 14 -1.98 -5.36 1.74
CA HIS A 14 -1.06 -4.42 1.12
C HIS A 14 -1.86 -3.25 0.56
N LEU A 15 -1.63 -2.06 1.09
CA LEU A 15 -2.23 -0.80 0.64
C LEU A 15 -1.19 -0.02 -0.14
N ILE A 16 -1.34 0.07 -1.45
CA ILE A 16 -0.29 0.55 -2.35
C ILE A 16 -0.75 1.81 -3.07
N ASP A 17 -0.04 2.91 -2.85
CA ASP A 17 -0.17 4.10 -3.68
C ASP A 17 0.83 4.00 -4.85
N ILE A 18 0.32 3.63 -6.02
CA ILE A 18 1.19 3.38 -7.18
C ILE A 18 1.80 4.67 -7.74
N GLU A 19 1.16 5.82 -7.55
CA GLU A 19 1.66 7.08 -8.07
C GLU A 19 2.82 7.59 -7.22
N ASN A 20 2.75 7.39 -5.89
CA ASN A 20 3.85 7.70 -4.97
C ASN A 20 5.07 6.79 -5.23
N GLU A 21 4.84 5.48 -5.37
CA GLU A 21 5.90 4.50 -5.57
C GLU A 21 6.56 4.65 -6.96
N LEU A 22 5.80 5.01 -8.01
CA LEU A 22 6.39 5.32 -9.30
C LEU A 22 6.93 6.76 -9.38
N GLY A 23 6.52 7.65 -8.46
CA GLY A 23 6.94 9.06 -8.41
C GLY A 23 6.41 9.89 -9.58
N THR A 24 5.28 9.47 -10.16
CA THR A 24 4.66 10.11 -11.33
C THR A 24 3.14 10.01 -11.26
N GLY A 25 2.45 11.11 -11.56
CA GLY A 25 0.98 11.14 -11.68
C GLY A 25 0.46 10.54 -12.99
N GLN A 26 1.35 10.11 -13.89
CA GLN A 26 1.01 9.39 -15.12
C GLN A 26 1.74 8.05 -15.11
N VAL A 27 1.03 7.00 -14.74
CA VAL A 27 1.58 5.64 -14.65
C VAL A 27 1.25 4.85 -15.91
N LYS A 28 2.09 3.87 -16.24
CA LYS A 28 1.88 2.93 -17.34
C LYS A 28 1.88 1.51 -16.80
N SER A 29 1.02 0.66 -17.33
CA SER A 29 0.92 -0.76 -16.98
C SER A 29 2.27 -1.48 -17.00
N ALA A 30 3.16 -1.17 -17.96
CA ALA A 30 4.50 -1.77 -18.02
C ALA A 30 5.42 -1.38 -16.85
N ASP A 31 5.29 -0.18 -16.31
CA ASP A 31 6.06 0.27 -15.14
C ASP A 31 5.45 -0.33 -13.86
N ILE A 32 4.14 -0.41 -13.80
CA ILE A 32 3.40 -1.07 -12.71
C ILE A 32 3.73 -2.56 -12.65
N SER A 33 3.79 -3.28 -13.77
CA SER A 33 4.17 -4.70 -13.79
C SER A 33 5.59 -4.92 -13.30
N ARG A 34 6.52 -4.03 -13.62
CA ARG A 34 7.89 -4.10 -13.08
C ARG A 34 7.91 -3.85 -11.59
N PHE A 35 7.20 -2.82 -11.14
CA PHE A 35 7.08 -2.52 -9.72
C PHE A 35 6.41 -3.66 -8.95
N CYS A 36 5.37 -4.28 -9.51
CA CYS A 36 4.71 -5.45 -8.96
C CYS A 36 5.72 -6.58 -8.69
N THR A 37 6.52 -6.98 -9.69
CA THR A 37 7.55 -8.01 -9.51
C THR A 37 8.53 -7.64 -8.39
N PHE A 38 9.07 -6.42 -8.45
CA PHE A 38 10.00 -5.92 -7.43
C PHE A 38 9.38 -5.92 -6.03
N TYR A 39 8.17 -5.39 -5.89
CA TYR A 39 7.45 -5.25 -4.63
C TYR A 39 7.14 -6.60 -3.99
N LEU A 40 6.64 -7.55 -4.80
CA LEU A 40 6.29 -8.90 -4.34
C LEU A 40 7.53 -9.64 -3.80
N GLU A 41 8.67 -9.51 -4.49
CA GLU A 41 9.94 -10.09 -4.08
C GLU A 41 10.49 -9.42 -2.82
N ALA A 42 10.57 -8.08 -2.79
CA ALA A 42 11.11 -7.32 -1.67
C ALA A 42 10.31 -7.55 -0.37
N ASN A 43 8.98 -7.62 -0.47
CA ASN A 43 8.11 -7.82 0.70
C ASN A 43 7.83 -9.28 1.03
N ASN A 44 8.37 -10.23 0.25
CA ASN A 44 8.09 -11.67 0.35
C ASN A 44 6.58 -11.94 0.50
N VAL A 45 5.79 -11.35 -0.41
CA VAL A 45 4.33 -11.29 -0.31
C VAL A 45 3.71 -12.68 -0.44
N PRO A 46 2.91 -13.14 0.52
CA PRO A 46 2.19 -14.42 0.42
C PRO A 46 1.22 -14.45 -0.76
N ALA A 47 1.05 -15.62 -1.37
CA ALA A 47 0.17 -15.78 -2.53
C ALA A 47 -1.32 -15.49 -2.25
N ASP A 48 -1.75 -15.57 -1.00
CA ASP A 48 -3.11 -15.29 -0.53
C ASP A 48 -3.26 -13.90 0.13
N ALA A 49 -2.22 -13.05 0.06
CA ALA A 49 -2.28 -11.69 0.54
C ALA A 49 -3.33 -10.86 -0.23
N HIS A 50 -4.00 -9.96 0.48
CA HIS A 50 -4.93 -9.04 -0.15
C HIS A 50 -4.18 -7.79 -0.62
N ILE A 51 -4.10 -7.59 -1.93
CA ILE A 51 -3.39 -6.45 -2.52
C ILE A 51 -4.41 -5.43 -3.00
N VAL A 52 -4.26 -4.18 -2.53
CA VAL A 52 -5.05 -3.04 -2.96
C VAL A 52 -4.12 -2.00 -3.57
N VAL A 53 -4.39 -1.61 -4.81
CA VAL A 53 -3.65 -0.58 -5.53
C VAL A 53 -4.57 0.62 -5.73
N ALA A 54 -4.18 1.78 -5.23
CA ALA A 54 -4.91 3.02 -5.38
C ALA A 54 -4.29 3.94 -6.43
N SER A 55 -5.13 4.79 -7.01
CA SER A 55 -4.73 5.83 -7.97
C SER A 55 -5.63 7.06 -7.78
N SER A 56 -5.14 8.24 -8.18
CA SER A 56 -5.87 9.51 -8.10
C SER A 56 -6.58 9.87 -9.42
N SER A 57 -6.23 9.19 -10.53
CA SER A 57 -6.80 9.38 -11.87
C SER A 57 -7.48 8.13 -12.42
N SER A 58 -8.61 8.32 -13.11
CA SER A 58 -9.34 7.23 -13.76
C SER A 58 -8.57 6.57 -14.90
N GLN A 59 -7.63 7.29 -15.53
CA GLN A 59 -6.73 6.71 -16.54
C GLN A 59 -5.75 5.73 -15.87
N ASN A 60 -5.20 6.12 -14.72
CA ASN A 60 -4.26 5.32 -13.96
C ASN A 60 -4.92 4.07 -13.38
N LEU A 61 -6.22 4.11 -13.08
CA LEU A 61 -6.99 2.94 -12.66
C LEU A 61 -6.89 1.79 -13.67
N LEU A 62 -7.04 2.08 -14.98
CA LEU A 62 -6.97 1.06 -16.02
C LEU A 62 -5.55 0.52 -16.19
N GLU A 63 -4.55 1.41 -16.17
CA GLU A 63 -3.14 1.01 -16.23
C GLU A 63 -2.75 0.13 -15.04
N SER A 64 -3.24 0.44 -13.83
CA SER A 64 -3.05 -0.37 -12.63
C SER A 64 -3.66 -1.75 -12.75
N ALA A 65 -4.88 -1.84 -13.29
CA ALA A 65 -5.56 -3.13 -13.48
C ALA A 65 -4.82 -4.03 -14.48
N PHE A 66 -4.26 -3.45 -15.54
CA PHE A 66 -3.44 -4.19 -16.51
C PHE A 66 -2.04 -4.52 -15.99
N GLY A 67 -1.43 -3.60 -15.25
CA GLY A 67 -0.08 -3.73 -14.73
C GLY A 67 0.02 -4.71 -13.56
N TRP A 68 -1.04 -4.84 -12.77
CA TRP A 68 -1.11 -5.76 -11.62
C TRP A 68 -2.40 -6.59 -11.60
N PRO A 69 -2.52 -7.57 -12.51
CA PRO A 69 -3.70 -8.45 -12.55
C PRO A 69 -3.91 -9.17 -11.21
N GLY A 70 -5.14 -9.14 -10.71
CA GLY A 70 -5.53 -9.80 -9.46
C GLY A 70 -5.47 -8.89 -8.21
N ALA A 71 -4.85 -7.72 -8.29
CA ALA A 71 -4.98 -6.71 -7.25
C ALA A 71 -6.37 -6.05 -7.29
N ARG A 72 -6.90 -5.67 -6.14
CA ARG A 72 -8.08 -4.80 -6.06
C ARG A 72 -7.65 -3.39 -6.39
N THR A 73 -8.09 -2.87 -7.52
CA THR A 73 -7.83 -1.47 -7.90
C THR A 73 -8.90 -0.55 -7.33
N VAL A 74 -8.50 0.50 -6.64
CA VAL A 74 -9.40 1.54 -6.11
C VAL A 74 -8.99 2.92 -6.62
N TRP A 75 -9.94 3.84 -6.66
CA TRP A 75 -9.72 5.18 -7.15
C TRP A 75 -10.69 6.16 -6.49
N LEU A 76 -10.19 7.35 -6.18
CA LEU A 76 -11.00 8.54 -5.94
C LEU A 76 -10.40 9.72 -6.72
N PRO A 77 -11.22 10.66 -7.20
CA PRO A 77 -10.72 11.85 -7.90
C PRO A 77 -10.08 12.84 -6.93
N GLY A 78 -9.11 13.61 -7.45
CA GLY A 78 -8.46 14.73 -6.74
C GLY A 78 -7.00 14.40 -6.42
N GLN A 79 -6.22 15.43 -6.04
CA GLN A 79 -4.78 15.30 -5.80
C GLN A 79 -4.44 14.18 -4.81
N ASP A 80 -5.18 14.09 -3.70
CA ASP A 80 -4.98 13.07 -2.65
C ASP A 80 -6.06 11.97 -2.79
N GLY A 81 -6.41 11.65 -4.03
CA GLY A 81 -7.44 10.65 -4.35
C GLY A 81 -7.01 9.24 -3.97
N ALA A 82 -5.78 8.87 -4.30
CA ALA A 82 -5.22 7.57 -3.96
C ALA A 82 -5.16 7.38 -2.43
N ASP A 83 -4.64 8.38 -1.71
CA ASP A 83 -4.49 8.35 -0.26
C ASP A 83 -5.81 8.14 0.45
N ARG A 84 -6.82 8.96 0.11
CA ARG A 84 -8.15 8.86 0.73
C ARG A 84 -8.81 7.52 0.45
N ALA A 85 -8.60 6.94 -0.74
CA ALA A 85 -9.15 5.63 -1.06
C ALA A 85 -8.54 4.52 -0.18
N LEU A 86 -7.22 4.58 0.06
CA LEU A 86 -6.53 3.62 0.94
C LEU A 86 -6.88 3.84 2.42
N LEU A 87 -6.94 5.10 2.87
CA LEU A 87 -7.34 5.43 4.25
C LEU A 87 -8.78 4.99 4.54
N GLN A 88 -9.69 5.14 3.58
CA GLN A 88 -11.06 4.63 3.73
C GLN A 88 -11.06 3.12 4.02
N ILE A 89 -10.21 2.35 3.32
CA ILE A 89 -10.07 0.91 3.57
C ILE A 89 -9.48 0.66 4.95
N ALA A 90 -8.41 1.38 5.31
CA ALA A 90 -7.74 1.25 6.59
C ALA A 90 -8.71 1.45 7.78
N TYR A 91 -9.61 2.45 7.67
CA TYR A 91 -10.54 2.80 8.75
C TYR A 91 -11.89 2.07 8.71
N GLU A 92 -12.45 1.79 7.52
CA GLU A 92 -13.85 1.35 7.41
C GLU A 92 -13.98 -0.16 7.19
N GLU A 93 -12.93 -0.86 6.74
CA GLU A 93 -13.03 -2.28 6.38
C GLU A 93 -12.71 -3.27 7.51
N ASN A 94 -12.68 -2.79 8.77
CA ASN A 94 -12.33 -3.58 9.97
C ASN A 94 -10.99 -4.32 9.78
N VAL A 95 -9.97 -3.60 9.33
CA VAL A 95 -8.65 -4.18 9.00
C VAL A 95 -8.06 -4.94 10.17
N GLU A 96 -8.16 -4.39 11.38
CA GLU A 96 -7.67 -4.97 12.63
C GLU A 96 -8.31 -6.31 13.01
N LYS A 97 -9.50 -6.60 12.47
CA LYS A 97 -10.21 -7.88 12.71
C LYS A 97 -9.99 -8.89 11.60
N ARG A 98 -9.36 -8.50 10.49
CA ARG A 98 -9.28 -9.30 9.24
C ARG A 98 -7.86 -9.68 8.86
N TYR A 99 -6.88 -8.93 9.33
CA TYR A 99 -5.47 -9.03 8.94
C TYR A 99 -4.58 -8.95 10.18
N ASP A 100 -3.53 -9.75 10.20
CA ASP A 100 -2.50 -9.70 11.24
C ASP A 100 -1.38 -8.72 10.88
N LYS A 101 -1.22 -8.45 9.58
CA LYS A 101 -0.21 -7.56 9.04
C LYS A 101 -0.79 -6.66 7.95
N VAL A 102 -0.37 -5.40 7.98
CA VAL A 102 -0.64 -4.39 6.95
C VAL A 102 0.68 -3.84 6.45
N VAL A 103 0.87 -3.83 5.14
CA VAL A 103 1.97 -3.11 4.49
C VAL A 103 1.39 -1.87 3.81
N ILE A 104 1.88 -0.70 4.19
CA ILE A 104 1.55 0.57 3.54
C ILE A 104 2.69 0.89 2.60
N ALA A 105 2.43 0.84 1.29
CA ALA A 105 3.39 1.21 0.26
C ALA A 105 3.13 2.65 -0.19
N SER A 106 3.66 3.59 0.60
CA SER A 106 3.63 5.04 0.35
C SER A 106 4.59 5.74 1.29
N GLY A 107 5.19 6.85 0.83
CA GLY A 107 5.98 7.74 1.67
C GLY A 107 5.16 8.84 2.38
N ASP A 108 3.87 9.00 2.08
CA ASP A 108 3.11 10.17 2.49
C ASP A 108 2.79 10.21 3.99
N HIS A 109 3.01 11.37 4.61
CA HIS A 109 2.69 11.64 6.01
C HIS A 109 1.23 11.42 6.39
N ILE A 110 0.30 11.48 5.45
CA ILE A 110 -1.14 11.28 5.71
C ILE A 110 -1.46 9.89 6.26
N PHE A 111 -0.60 8.90 6.01
CA PHE A 111 -0.76 7.54 6.54
C PHE A 111 -0.28 7.36 7.99
N ALA A 112 0.39 8.36 8.58
CA ALA A 112 1.00 8.23 9.90
C ALA A 112 -0.03 7.86 10.99
N GLU A 113 -1.16 8.56 11.02
CA GLU A 113 -2.22 8.30 12.01
C GLU A 113 -2.84 6.90 11.81
N ALA A 114 -3.06 6.49 10.57
CA ALA A 114 -3.60 5.15 10.27
C ALA A 114 -2.61 4.04 10.70
N ALA A 115 -1.32 4.23 10.42
CA ALA A 115 -0.28 3.30 10.82
C ALA A 115 -0.19 3.16 12.34
N GLU A 116 -0.20 4.28 13.08
CA GLU A 116 -0.20 4.29 14.54
C GLU A 116 -1.47 3.62 15.12
N ALA A 117 -2.64 3.97 14.59
CA ALA A 117 -3.91 3.41 15.05
C ALA A 117 -3.97 1.88 14.88
N LEU A 118 -3.55 1.36 13.72
CA LEU A 118 -3.51 -0.08 13.46
C LEU A 118 -2.53 -0.82 14.39
N GLN A 119 -1.35 -0.24 14.64
CA GLN A 119 -0.39 -0.81 15.58
C GLN A 119 -0.94 -0.85 17.01
N ASN A 120 -1.62 0.21 17.45
CA ASN A 120 -2.26 0.26 18.77
C ASN A 120 -3.39 -0.77 18.91
N LEU A 121 -3.97 -1.22 17.81
CA LEU A 121 -4.97 -2.30 17.75
C LEU A 121 -4.33 -3.70 17.65
N GLY A 122 -2.99 -3.79 17.66
CA GLY A 122 -2.25 -5.06 17.64
C GLY A 122 -1.91 -5.58 16.25
N VAL A 123 -2.18 -4.81 15.18
CA VAL A 123 -1.81 -5.17 13.80
C VAL A 123 -0.32 -4.87 13.59
N LYS A 124 0.41 -5.80 12.97
CA LYS A 124 1.78 -5.52 12.53
C LYS A 124 1.71 -4.58 11.33
N VAL A 125 2.28 -3.39 11.43
CA VAL A 125 2.32 -2.45 10.31
C VAL A 125 3.75 -2.32 9.83
N LYS A 126 3.94 -2.43 8.51
CA LYS A 126 5.19 -2.14 7.81
C LYS A 126 4.94 -0.99 6.84
N VAL A 127 5.84 -0.01 6.81
CA VAL A 127 5.92 0.99 5.74
C VAL A 127 6.97 0.52 4.74
N PHE A 128 6.60 0.44 3.47
CA PHE A 128 7.52 0.23 2.35
C PHE A 128 7.49 1.47 1.49
N ALA A 129 8.62 2.15 1.27
CA ALA A 129 8.59 3.42 0.55
C ALA A 129 9.91 3.74 -0.14
N ARG A 130 9.85 4.63 -1.13
CA ARG A 130 11.06 5.24 -1.70
C ARG A 130 11.75 6.09 -0.65
N ALA A 131 13.05 5.85 -0.45
CA ALA A 131 13.87 6.57 0.52
C ALA A 131 13.83 8.09 0.33
N VAL A 132 13.66 8.56 -0.90
CA VAL A 132 13.61 10.00 -1.24
C VAL A 132 12.23 10.64 -1.04
N PHE A 133 11.18 9.86 -0.86
CA PHE A 133 9.79 10.35 -0.75
C PHE A 133 9.13 10.07 0.60
N VAL A 134 9.79 9.31 1.48
CA VAL A 134 9.23 8.99 2.80
C VAL A 134 9.28 10.18 3.75
N SER A 135 8.14 10.50 4.38
CA SER A 135 8.04 11.56 5.37
C SER A 135 8.65 11.14 6.71
N VAL A 136 9.22 12.11 7.45
CA VAL A 136 9.74 11.88 8.82
C VAL A 136 8.61 11.52 9.78
N LEU A 137 7.41 12.08 9.57
CA LEU A 137 6.25 11.81 10.41
C LEU A 137 5.81 10.35 10.29
N LEU A 138 5.67 9.83 9.06
CA LEU A 138 5.32 8.43 8.84
C LEU A 138 6.39 7.49 9.40
N GLN A 139 7.67 7.83 9.22
CA GLN A 139 8.77 7.08 9.82
C GLN A 139 8.72 7.06 11.36
N SER A 140 8.27 8.14 11.98
CA SER A 140 8.17 8.21 13.44
C SER A 140 6.95 7.45 13.98
N ALA A 141 5.90 7.30 13.15
CA ALA A 141 4.65 6.65 13.51
C ALA A 141 4.66 5.12 13.34
N CYS A 142 5.60 4.57 12.56
CA CYS A 142 5.67 3.15 12.26
C CYS A 142 6.95 2.50 12.80
N ASN A 143 6.82 1.33 13.44
CA ASN A 143 7.95 0.62 14.03
C ASN A 143 8.76 -0.20 13.02
N ASP A 144 8.18 -0.59 11.89
CA ASP A 144 8.82 -1.39 10.85
C ASP A 144 8.78 -0.63 9.52
N ILE A 145 9.96 -0.28 9.01
CA ILE A 145 10.12 0.56 7.83
C ILE A 145 11.19 -0.05 6.95
N GLU A 146 10.85 -0.26 5.68
CA GLU A 146 11.78 -0.65 4.64
C GLU A 146 11.78 0.40 3.55
N LEU A 147 12.98 0.93 3.28
CA LEU A 147 13.18 1.96 2.27
C LEU A 147 13.99 1.40 1.12
N TYR A 148 13.60 1.74 -0.11
CA TYR A 148 14.34 1.39 -1.31
C TYR A 148 14.80 2.63 -2.08
N SER A 149 15.90 2.48 -2.80
CA SER A 149 16.53 3.50 -3.62
C SER A 149 16.18 3.34 -5.10
N ALA A 150 16.60 4.30 -5.93
CA ALA A 150 16.49 4.16 -7.39
C ALA A 150 17.38 3.03 -7.96
N GLU A 151 18.39 2.57 -7.22
CA GLU A 151 19.25 1.45 -7.61
C GLU A 151 18.53 0.10 -7.44
N ASP A 152 17.64 0.02 -6.45
CA ASP A 152 16.82 -1.17 -6.19
C ASP A 152 15.66 -1.29 -7.20
N PHE A 153 15.11 -0.15 -7.62
CA PHE A 153 14.04 -0.08 -8.62
C PHE A 153 14.10 1.19 -9.46
N SER A 154 14.12 1.03 -10.78
CA SER A 154 14.08 2.13 -11.74
C SER A 154 12.94 1.96 -12.75
N LEU A 155 12.32 3.08 -13.13
CA LEU A 155 11.35 3.11 -14.22
C LEU A 155 12.03 2.80 -15.55
N ALA A 156 11.28 2.29 -16.52
CA ALA A 156 11.79 2.23 -17.88
C ALA A 156 11.93 3.63 -18.46
N ALA A 157 13.08 3.90 -19.08
CA ALA A 157 13.32 5.10 -19.86
C ALA A 157 12.30 5.25 -21.01
#